data_AF-A0A519K5K2-F1
#
_entry.id   AF-A0A519K5K2-F1
#
_cell.length_a   1.000
_cell.length_b   1.000
_cell.length_c   1.000
_cell.angle_alpha   90.00
_cell.angle_beta   90.00
_cell.angle_gamma   90.00
#
_symmetry.space_group_name_H-M   'P 1'
#
loop_
_entity.id
_entity.type
_entity.pdbx_description
1 polymer ?
#
loop_
_entity_poly.entity_id
_entity_poly.type
_entity_poly.pdbx_seq_one_letter_code
_entity_poly.pdbx_strand_id
1 'polypeptide(L)' 'MTISIQPFDGKSVCLFCGSSDRSDPAYTVAAQQFGAQTAAAGWRLVYGGGGVG' A
#
# COMPACT_ATOMS: atom_id res chain seq x y z
N MET A 1 26.51 -0.23 15.13
CA MET A 1 25.34 0.66 14.93
C MET A 1 24.12 -0.24 14.88
N THR A 2 23.26 -0.19 15.89
CA THR A 2 22.11 -1.10 15.99
C THR A 2 20.87 -0.34 15.52
N ILE A 3 20.21 -0.83 14.46
CA ILE A 3 18.92 -0.26 14.03
C ILE A 3 17.85 -0.78 15.00
N SER A 4 17.14 0.14 15.66
CA SER A 4 15.95 -0.19 16.45
C SER A 4 14.71 0.08 15.60
N ILE A 5 13.97 -0.98 15.26
CA ILE A 5 12.70 -0.87 14.53
C ILE A 5 11.60 -0.71 15.57
N GLN A 6 10.95 0.46 15.57
CA GLN A 6 9.83 0.75 16.46
C GLN A 6 8.51 0.22 15.87
N PRO A 7 7.64 -0.40 16.68
CA PRO A 7 6.32 -0.83 16.24
C PRO A 7 5.44 0.37 15.89
N PHE A 8 4.39 0.11 15.12
CA PHE A 8 3.32 1.09 14.91
C PHE A 8 2.14 0.75 15.80
N ASP A 9 1.70 1.72 16.60
CA ASP A 9 0.56 1.55 17.52
C ASP A 9 -0.81 1.70 16.82
N GLY A 10 -0.82 1.90 15.49
CA GLY A 10 -2.03 2.05 14.68
C GLY A 10 -2.34 0.83 13.80
N LYS A 11 -3.51 0.88 13.14
CA LYS A 11 -3.91 -0.14 12.17
C LYS A 11 -3.02 -0.07 10.93
N SER A 12 -2.52 -1.21 10.49
CA SER A 12 -1.78 -1.34 9.24
C SER A 12 -2.49 -2.32 8.31
N VAL A 13 -2.35 -2.10 7.01
CA VAL A 13 -2.79 -3.02 5.97
C VAL A 13 -1.66 -3.26 4.98
N CYS A 14 -1.44 -4.53 4.63
CA CYS A 14 -0.49 -4.92 3.60
C CYS A 14 -1.23 -5.06 2.27
N LEU A 15 -0.83 -4.29 1.26
CA LEU A 15 -1.40 -4.36 -0.08
C LEU A 15 -0.51 -5.21 -0.99
N PHE A 16 -1.10 -6.25 -1.57
CA PHE A 16 -0.51 -7.05 -2.63
C PHE A 16 -1.24 -6.76 -3.94
N CYS A 17 -0.50 -6.30 -4.95
CA CYS A 17 -1.00 -6.04 -6.30
C CYS A 17 0.00 -6.57 -7.34
N GLY A 18 -0.47 -6.76 -8.58
CA GLY A 18 0.41 -7.11 -9.69
C GLY A 18 1.34 -5.94 -10.02
N SER A 19 2.58 -6.24 -10.42
CA SER A 19 3.58 -5.24 -10.82
C SER A 19 3.60 -4.97 -12.34
N SER A 20 2.52 -5.34 -13.04
CA SER A 20 2.44 -5.27 -14.50
C SER A 20 1.62 -4.06 -14.94
N ASP A 21 2.22 -3.18 -15.74
CA ASP A 21 1.52 -2.08 -16.42
C ASP A 21 0.50 -2.58 -17.46
N ARG A 22 0.66 -3.83 -17.90
CA ARG A 22 -0.35 -4.56 -18.67
C ARG A 22 -1.29 -5.25 -17.70
N SER A 23 -2.18 -4.48 -17.09
CA SER A 23 -3.30 -4.95 -16.28
C SER A 23 -4.58 -4.23 -16.72
N ASP A 24 -5.74 -4.79 -16.37
CA ASP A 24 -7.00 -4.10 -16.63
C ASP A 24 -7.00 -2.75 -15.88
N PRO A 25 -7.27 -1.60 -16.54
CA PRO A 25 -7.31 -0.29 -15.89
C PRO A 25 -8.21 -0.22 -14.65
N ALA A 26 -9.21 -1.10 -14.55
CA ALA A 26 -10.06 -1.23 -13.36
C ALA A 26 -9.25 -1.52 -12.09
N TYR A 27 -8.13 -2.26 -12.18
CA TYR A 27 -7.28 -2.56 -11.03
C TYR A 27 -6.50 -1.34 -10.55
N THR A 28 -6.00 -0.50 -11.47
CA THR A 28 -5.33 0.76 -11.11
C THR A 28 -6.30 1.71 -10.42
N VAL A 29 -7.53 1.84 -10.94
CA VAL A 29 -8.57 2.66 -10.31
C VAL A 29 -8.92 2.13 -8.92
N ALA A 30 -9.10 0.81 -8.78
CA ALA A 30 -9.37 0.19 -7.49
C ALA A 30 -8.23 0.40 -6.49
N ALA A 31 -6.97 0.30 -6.92
CA ALA A 31 -5.81 0.53 -6.07
C ALA A 31 -5.73 1.99 -5.58
N GLN A 32 -6.02 2.96 -6.46
CA GLN A 32 -6.08 4.38 -6.08
C GLN A 32 -7.20 4.65 -5.06
N GLN A 33 -8.39 4.11 -5.31
CA GLN A 33 -9.53 4.25 -4.39
C GLN A 33 -9.25 3.61 -3.03
N PHE A 34 -8.66 2.41 -3.02
CA PHE A 34 -8.25 1.72 -1.81
C PHE A 34 -7.23 2.53 -1.02
N GLY A 35 -6.20 3.08 -1.68
CA GLY A 35 -5.20 3.93 -1.04
C GLY A 35 -5.82 5.18 -0.40
N ALA A 36 -6.72 5.86 -1.12
CA ALA A 36 -7.42 7.04 -0.62
C ALA A 36 -8.28 6.72 0.62
N GLN A 37 -9.02 5.62 0.60
CA GLN A 37 -9.84 5.18 1.74
C GLN A 37 -8.98 4.75 2.93
N THR A 38 -7.85 4.06 2.69
CA THR A 38 -6.88 3.66 3.71
C THR A 38 -6.31 4.89 4.42
N ALA A 39 -5.93 5.92 3.66
CA ALA A 39 -5.45 7.18 4.19
C ALA A 39 -6.53 7.93 4.98
N ALA A 40 -7.76 8.00 4.45
CA ALA A 40 -8.90 8.62 5.13
C ALA A 40 -9.25 7.91 6.45
N ALA A 41 -9.06 6.60 6.52
CA ALA A 41 -9.25 5.80 7.74
C ALA A 41 -8.09 5.93 8.75
N GLY A 42 -7.00 6.61 8.39
CA GLY A 42 -5.81 6.77 9.24
C GLY A 42 -4.98 5.50 9.39
N TRP A 43 -5.07 4.58 8.43
CA TRP A 43 -4.32 3.33 8.46
C TRP A 43 -2.98 3.48 7.76
N ARG A 44 -1.97 2.74 8.24
CA ARG A 44 -0.68 2.64 7.58
C ARG A 44 -0.77 1.64 6.42
N LEU A 45 -0.44 2.10 5.22
CA LEU A 45 -0.24 1.23 4.07
C LEU A 45 1.17 0.64 4.09
N VAL A 46 1.26 -0.69 3.95
CA VAL A 46 2.51 -1.44 3.80
C VAL A 46 2.47 -2.14 2.45
N TYR A 47 3.55 -2.07 1.68
CA TYR A 47 3.65 -2.67 0.34
C TYR A 47 5.12 -2.94 -0.01
N GLY A 48 5.36 -3.68 -1.08
CA GLY A 48 6.70 -4.15 -1.46
C GLY A 48 7.69 -3.08 -1.96
N GLY A 49 7.31 -1.80 -2.00
CA GLY A 49 8.18 -0.70 -2.43
C GLY A 49 8.40 -0.59 -3.95
N GLY A 50 7.62 -1.30 -4.76
CA GLY A 50 7.62 -1.13 -6.22
C GLY A 50 7.03 0.22 -6.64
N GLY A 51 7.57 0.80 -7.71
CA GLY A 51 7.10 2.08 -8.28
C GLY A 51 6.46 1.95 -9.67
N VAL A 52 6.11 0.72 -10.06
CA VAL A 52 5.51 0.36 -11.36
C VAL A 52 4.24 -0.47 -11.12
N GLY A 53 3.22 -0.29 -11.97
CA GLY A 53 1.86 -0.80 -11.76
C GLY A 53 0.83 0.24 -11.33
#